data_AF-A0A836TA51-F1
#
_entry.id   AF-A0A836TA51-F1
#
_cell.length_a   1.000
_cell.length_b   1.000
_cell.length_c   1.000
_cell.angle_alpha   90.00
_cell.angle_beta   90.00
_cell.angle_gamma   90.00
#
_symmetry.space_group_name_H-M   'P 1'
#
loop_
_entity.id
_entity.type
_entity.pdbx_description
1 polymer ?
#
loop_
_entity_poly.entity_id
_entity_poly.type
_entity_poly.pdbx_seq_one_letter_code
_entity_poly.pdbx_strand_id
1 'polypeptide(L)'
;MIIWLAPNLYSPSMAVDRLVQLTGDFMQGGMVRGMTQVGAKITLYGKSVRVSDDGKFVFGFGRDATGEATLEVELPGGETETRALKISAREYRVERIDGLPSKMVTPPPEVLKRIRRENKKIAQVRKLDTPETWYAATFQWPASGRISGVYGSQRILNGEARRPHFGVDVAAPVGTPVYAPAGGNVALAENDLYYTGGTVMINHGHGITSLFSHLSAVDAKVGTEVAAGDLIGRIGATGRATGAHLDWRVNWFGERLDPELLVGPMPDGP
;
A
#
# COMPACT_ATOMS: atom_id res chain seq x y z
N MET A 1 55.09 -20.74 35.57
CA MET A 1 53.63 -20.92 35.51
C MET A 1 53.18 -20.40 34.15
N ILE A 2 53.10 -21.29 33.16
CA ILE A 2 52.78 -20.95 31.76
C ILE A 2 51.30 -21.27 31.55
N ILE A 3 50.47 -20.25 31.38
CA ILE A 3 49.04 -20.38 31.15
C ILE A 3 48.83 -20.51 29.63
N TRP A 4 48.40 -21.69 29.19
CA TRP A 4 47.90 -21.91 27.83
C TRP A 4 46.47 -21.38 27.73
N LEU A 5 46.26 -20.33 26.95
CA LEU A 5 44.94 -19.86 26.54
C LEU A 5 44.43 -20.75 25.39
N ALA A 6 43.37 -21.50 25.65
CA ALA A 6 42.66 -22.26 24.63
C ALA A 6 41.94 -21.30 23.66
N PRO A 7 41.95 -21.57 22.34
CA PRO A 7 41.15 -20.79 21.41
C PRO A 7 39.68 -21.20 21.55
N ASN A 8 38.83 -20.21 21.87
CA ASN A 8 37.38 -20.33 21.78
C ASN A 8 37.01 -20.54 20.31
N LEU A 9 36.65 -21.77 19.96
CA LEU A 9 36.02 -22.09 18.68
C LEU A 9 34.58 -21.56 18.72
N TYR A 10 34.37 -20.38 18.16
CA TYR A 10 33.05 -19.90 17.80
C TYR A 10 32.51 -20.78 16.66
N SER A 11 31.61 -21.69 16.98
CA SER A 11 30.78 -22.35 15.96
C SER A 11 29.83 -21.31 15.36
N PRO A 12 29.85 -21.06 14.04
CA PRO A 12 28.78 -20.30 13.42
C PRO A 12 27.49 -21.10 13.55
N SER A 13 26.48 -20.50 14.18
CA SER A 13 25.10 -20.96 14.14
C SER A 13 24.71 -21.16 12.67
N MET A 14 24.48 -22.40 12.26
CA MET A 14 23.94 -22.69 10.92
C MET A 14 22.59 -21.98 10.82
N ALA A 15 22.51 -20.99 9.93
CA ALA A 15 21.23 -20.42 9.54
C ALA A 15 20.34 -21.57 9.09
N VAL A 16 19.20 -21.76 9.77
CA VAL A 16 18.19 -22.73 9.35
C VAL A 16 17.81 -22.35 7.92
N ASP A 17 18.11 -23.22 6.96
CA ASP A 17 17.78 -23.02 5.57
C ASP A 17 16.24 -23.01 5.47
N ARG A 18 15.68 -21.81 5.32
CA ARG A 18 14.22 -21.60 5.27
C ARG A 18 13.79 -21.73 3.82
N LEU A 19 12.70 -22.44 3.56
CA LEU A 19 12.15 -22.60 2.19
C LEU A 19 11.69 -21.25 1.61
N VAL A 20 11.56 -20.25 2.49
CA VAL A 20 11.15 -18.89 2.14
C VAL A 20 11.89 -17.82 2.93
N GLN A 21 12.35 -16.80 2.21
CA GLN A 21 12.90 -15.56 2.76
C GLN A 21 11.82 -14.48 2.71
N LEU A 22 11.69 -13.71 3.78
CA LEU A 22 10.69 -12.64 3.90
C LEU A 22 11.37 -11.35 4.37
N THR A 23 10.99 -10.22 3.79
CA THR A 23 11.48 -8.88 4.14
C THR A 23 10.33 -7.87 4.11
N GLY A 24 10.35 -6.88 5.00
CA GLY A 24 9.31 -5.85 5.11
C GLY A 24 8.64 -5.84 6.48
N ASP A 25 7.43 -5.29 6.52
CA ASP A 25 6.78 -4.89 7.78
C ASP A 25 5.71 -5.88 8.22
N PHE A 26 5.99 -6.60 9.31
CA PHE A 26 5.05 -7.53 9.96
C PHE A 26 4.16 -6.82 10.96
N MET A 27 3.40 -5.83 10.49
CA MET A 27 2.51 -5.01 11.30
C MET A 27 1.29 -4.54 10.51
N GLN A 28 0.29 -3.99 11.20
CA GLN A 28 -0.88 -3.41 10.55
C GLN A 28 -0.50 -2.30 9.55
N GLY A 29 -1.03 -2.38 8.32
CA GLY A 29 -0.64 -1.52 7.20
C GLY A 29 0.65 -1.94 6.49
N GLY A 30 1.37 -2.94 6.99
CA GLY A 30 2.67 -3.36 6.46
C GLY A 30 2.58 -4.19 5.18
N MET A 31 3.64 -4.11 4.37
CA MET A 31 3.85 -4.93 3.18
C MET A 31 5.05 -5.85 3.39
N VAL A 32 4.91 -7.11 3.00
CA VAL A 32 5.98 -8.11 3.08
C VAL A 32 6.27 -8.64 1.69
N ARG A 33 7.54 -8.55 1.29
CA ARG A 33 8.08 -9.16 0.07
C ARG A 33 8.73 -10.48 0.43
N GLY A 34 8.52 -11.49 -0.40
CA GLY A 34 9.11 -12.80 -0.20
C GLY A 34 9.85 -13.32 -1.42
N MET A 35 10.76 -14.24 -1.16
CA MET A 35 11.51 -15.01 -2.16
C MET A 35 11.47 -16.48 -1.79
N THR A 36 11.19 -17.34 -2.76
CA THR A 36 11.16 -18.80 -2.60
C THR A 36 11.65 -19.47 -3.90
N GLN A 37 11.67 -20.80 -3.94
CA GLN A 37 12.02 -21.53 -5.15
C GLN A 37 10.96 -21.31 -6.24
N VAL A 38 11.42 -21.17 -7.49
CA VAL A 38 10.54 -21.06 -8.66
C VAL A 38 9.58 -22.25 -8.71
N GLY A 39 8.29 -21.96 -8.92
CA GLY A 39 7.23 -22.98 -8.97
C GLY A 39 6.66 -23.39 -7.61
N ALA A 40 7.16 -22.84 -6.50
CA ALA A 40 6.54 -23.05 -5.20
C ALA A 40 5.10 -22.50 -5.15
N LYS A 41 4.25 -23.18 -4.39
CA LYS A 41 2.90 -22.69 -4.07
C LYS A 41 2.95 -22.00 -2.72
N ILE A 42 2.43 -20.77 -2.67
CA ILE A 42 2.31 -20.00 -1.45
C ILE A 42 0.83 -19.79 -1.15
N THR A 43 0.43 -20.01 0.11
CA THR A 43 -0.86 -19.55 0.62
C THR A 43 -0.66 -18.65 1.84
N LEU A 44 -1.51 -17.63 1.96
CA LEU A 44 -1.62 -16.78 3.15
C LEU A 44 -3.08 -16.76 3.57
N TYR A 45 -3.37 -17.14 4.83
CA TYR A 45 -4.75 -17.34 5.30
C TYR A 45 -5.55 -18.30 4.39
N GLY A 46 -4.90 -19.34 3.87
CA GLY A 46 -5.49 -20.30 2.94
C GLY A 46 -5.81 -19.75 1.55
N LYS A 47 -5.44 -18.49 1.25
CA LYS A 47 -5.59 -17.90 -0.09
C LYS A 47 -4.27 -17.98 -0.84
N SER A 48 -4.33 -18.41 -2.09
CA SER A 48 -3.15 -18.46 -2.95
C SER A 48 -2.53 -17.07 -3.13
N VAL A 49 -1.20 -17.01 -3.04
CA VAL A 49 -0.39 -15.84 -3.36
C VAL A 49 0.44 -16.19 -4.59
N ARG A 50 0.43 -15.30 -5.59
CA ARG A 50 1.22 -15.47 -6.81
C ARG A 50 2.71 -15.49 -6.47
N VAL A 51 3.42 -16.44 -7.09
CA VAL A 51 4.88 -16.47 -7.15
C VAL A 51 5.28 -16.20 -8.60
N SER A 52 6.23 -15.30 -8.83
CA SER A 52 6.78 -15.02 -10.15
C SER A 52 7.66 -16.16 -10.66
N ASP A 53 8.03 -16.08 -11.93
CA ASP A 53 8.98 -16.98 -12.59
C ASP A 53 10.40 -16.91 -12.03
N ASP A 54 10.72 -15.86 -11.27
CA ASP A 54 11.97 -15.72 -10.51
C ASP A 54 11.79 -15.90 -8.99
N GLY A 55 10.65 -16.42 -8.53
CA GLY A 55 10.44 -16.83 -7.14
C GLY A 55 10.00 -15.73 -6.18
N LYS A 56 9.74 -14.50 -6.66
CA LYS A 56 9.25 -13.39 -5.86
C LYS A 56 7.75 -13.49 -5.62
N PHE A 57 7.33 -13.00 -4.46
CA PHE A 57 5.91 -12.80 -4.16
C PHE A 57 5.73 -11.66 -3.16
N VAL A 58 4.50 -11.23 -2.94
CA VAL A 58 4.16 -10.14 -2.02
C VAL A 58 2.81 -10.35 -1.38
N PHE A 59 2.70 -9.89 -0.14
CA PHE A 59 1.43 -9.79 0.58
C PHE A 59 1.46 -8.59 1.53
N GLY A 60 0.32 -8.26 2.11
CA GLY A 60 0.23 -7.16 3.06
C GLY A 60 -0.87 -7.35 4.10
N PHE A 61 -0.77 -6.59 5.17
CA PHE A 61 -1.69 -6.65 6.31
C PHE A 61 -2.47 -5.35 6.40
N GLY A 62 -3.80 -5.44 6.38
CA GLY A 62 -4.66 -4.27 6.54
C GLY A 62 -4.52 -3.58 7.90
N ARG A 63 -5.06 -2.36 7.99
CA ARG A 63 -5.10 -1.54 9.23
C ARG A 63 -5.57 -2.32 10.46
N ASP A 64 -6.59 -3.14 10.28
CA ASP A 64 -7.30 -3.82 11.36
C ASP A 64 -6.94 -5.32 11.42
N ALA A 65 -5.83 -5.73 10.78
CA ALA A 65 -5.34 -7.10 10.86
C ALA A 65 -5.03 -7.46 12.33
N THR A 66 -5.46 -8.63 12.78
CA THR A 66 -5.28 -9.08 14.17
C THR A 66 -4.61 -10.45 14.21
N GLY A 67 -3.92 -10.71 15.32
CA GLY A 67 -3.35 -12.03 15.61
C GLY A 67 -2.17 -12.41 14.72
N GLU A 68 -2.21 -13.63 14.20
CA GLU A 68 -1.15 -14.24 13.41
C GLU A 68 -1.66 -14.57 12.01
N ALA A 69 -0.80 -14.39 11.01
CA ALA A 69 -1.04 -14.93 9.68
C ALA A 69 -0.34 -16.26 9.50
N THR A 70 -1.03 -17.24 8.96
CA THR A 70 -0.41 -18.51 8.57
C THR A 70 0.03 -18.41 7.12
N LEU A 71 1.34 -18.49 6.91
CA LEU A 71 1.98 -18.64 5.60
C LEU A 71 2.31 -20.12 5.38
N GLU A 72 1.85 -20.69 4.28
CA GLU A 72 2.16 -22.06 3.89
C GLU A 72 2.93 -22.04 2.57
N VAL A 73 3.99 -22.84 2.51
CA VAL A 73 4.88 -22.98 1.36
C VAL A 73 4.95 -24.44 0.99
N GLU A 74 4.74 -24.75 -0.29
CA GLU A 74 4.96 -26.08 -0.86
C GLU A 74 5.91 -25.94 -2.06
N LEU A 75 7.10 -26.51 -1.96
CA LEU A 75 8.06 -26.51 -3.05
C LEU A 75 7.69 -27.55 -4.12
N PRO A 76 8.18 -27.41 -5.37
CA PRO A 76 7.94 -28.39 -6.42
C PRO A 76 8.39 -29.82 -6.07
N GLY A 77 9.39 -29.97 -5.18
CA GLY A 77 9.89 -31.26 -4.68
C GLY A 77 9.03 -31.91 -3.61
N GLY A 78 7.94 -31.27 -3.18
CA GLY A 78 7.02 -31.76 -2.14
C GLY A 78 7.39 -31.37 -0.71
N GLU A 79 8.52 -30.69 -0.51
CA GLU A 79 8.88 -30.10 0.78
C GLU A 79 7.90 -28.98 1.15
N THR A 80 7.45 -28.96 2.41
CA THR A 80 6.50 -27.97 2.91
C THR A 80 7.01 -27.24 4.14
N GLU A 81 6.63 -25.96 4.26
CA GLU A 81 6.87 -25.14 5.45
C GLU A 81 5.58 -24.40 5.81
N THR A 82 5.17 -24.48 7.08
CA THR A 82 4.13 -23.61 7.65
C THR A 82 4.76 -22.66 8.64
N ARG A 83 4.52 -21.36 8.45
CA ARG A 83 5.07 -20.29 9.29
C ARG A 83 3.96 -19.41 9.83
N ALA A 84 3.87 -19.32 11.17
CA ALA A 84 3.07 -18.31 11.84
C ALA A 84 3.81 -16.97 11.81
N LEU A 85 3.15 -15.95 11.26
CA LEU A 85 3.65 -14.58 11.15
C LEU A 85 2.89 -13.72 12.15
N LYS A 86 3.57 -13.30 13.22
CA LYS A 86 2.99 -12.37 14.20
C LYS A 86 2.81 -11.00 13.57
N ILE A 87 1.59 -10.46 13.61
CA ILE A 87 1.28 -9.12 13.11
C ILE A 87 1.27 -8.16 14.30
N SER A 88 2.21 -7.21 14.31
CA SER A 88 2.23 -6.16 15.33
C SER A 88 1.08 -5.18 15.13
N ALA A 89 0.34 -4.91 16.21
CA ALA A 89 -0.69 -3.87 16.21
C ALA A 89 -0.05 -2.47 16.18
N ARG A 90 -0.81 -1.48 15.68
CA ARG A 90 -0.40 -0.07 15.70
C ARG A 90 -1.45 0.78 16.41
N GLU A 91 -0.97 1.82 17.08
CA GLU A 91 -1.82 2.88 17.58
C GLU A 91 -2.07 3.91 16.47
N TYR A 92 -3.33 4.31 16.30
CA TYR A 92 -3.73 5.27 15.28
C TYR A 92 -4.29 6.53 15.93
N ARG A 93 -4.07 7.67 15.27
CA ARG A 93 -4.63 8.95 15.71
C ARG A 93 -6.15 8.93 15.62
N VAL A 94 -6.83 9.04 16.76
CA VAL A 94 -8.29 9.15 16.83
C VAL A 94 -8.69 10.56 17.27
N GLU A 95 -9.50 11.23 16.46
CA GLU A 95 -10.04 12.56 16.76
C GLU A 95 -11.55 12.45 17.06
N ARG A 96 -11.99 12.97 18.21
CA ARG A 96 -13.39 12.97 18.64
C ARG A 96 -13.96 14.37 18.56
N ILE A 97 -15.07 14.53 17.86
CA ILE A 97 -15.77 15.81 17.71
C ILE A 97 -17.26 15.58 17.97
N ASP A 98 -17.79 16.24 18.98
CA ASP A 98 -19.20 16.15 19.37
C ASP A 98 -19.93 17.49 19.13
N GLY A 99 -21.26 17.47 19.08
CA GLY A 99 -22.09 18.65 18.87
C GLY A 99 -22.23 19.11 17.42
N LEU A 100 -21.87 18.27 16.43
CA LEU A 100 -21.98 18.63 15.01
C LEU A 100 -23.45 18.53 14.52
N PRO A 101 -23.95 19.50 13.71
CA PRO A 101 -25.26 19.41 13.08
C PRO A 101 -25.39 18.19 12.13
N SER A 102 -26.48 17.44 12.24
CA SER A 102 -26.71 16.14 11.56
C SER A 102 -26.73 16.18 10.02
N LYS A 103 -26.94 17.36 9.39
CA LYS A 103 -27.23 17.49 7.95
C LYS A 103 -26.07 17.26 6.96
N MET A 104 -24.87 16.86 7.38
CA MET A 104 -23.64 17.01 6.56
C MET A 104 -22.95 15.70 6.10
N VAL A 105 -23.66 14.60 5.82
CA VAL A 105 -22.94 13.33 5.56
C VAL A 105 -23.49 12.38 4.49
N THR A 106 -24.70 12.59 3.98
CA THR A 106 -25.29 11.70 2.96
C THR A 106 -25.24 12.36 1.58
N PRO A 107 -24.56 11.76 0.58
CA PRO A 107 -24.59 12.25 -0.79
C PRO A 107 -26.04 12.27 -1.31
N PRO A 108 -26.42 13.28 -2.10
CA PRO A 108 -27.74 13.31 -2.70
C PRO A 108 -28.06 12.04 -3.52
N PRO A 109 -29.30 11.52 -3.52
CA PRO A 109 -29.66 10.29 -4.23
C PRO A 109 -29.25 10.25 -5.70
N GLU A 110 -29.28 11.40 -6.38
CA GLU A 110 -28.93 11.57 -7.78
C GLU A 110 -27.46 11.23 -8.09
N VAL A 111 -26.54 11.42 -7.14
CA VAL A 111 -25.12 11.10 -7.33
C VAL A 111 -24.76 9.66 -6.95
N LEU A 112 -25.66 8.92 -6.27
CA LEU A 112 -25.38 7.55 -5.83
C LEU A 112 -25.12 6.59 -7.00
N LYS A 113 -25.75 6.80 -8.16
CA LYS A 113 -25.49 6.00 -9.36
C LYS A 113 -24.08 6.26 -9.91
N ARG A 114 -23.65 7.53 -9.94
CA ARG A 114 -22.29 7.95 -10.32
C ARG A 114 -21.25 7.32 -9.38
N ILE A 115 -21.44 7.49 -8.07
CA ILE A 115 -20.56 6.95 -7.03
C ILE A 115 -20.38 5.43 -7.17
N ARG A 116 -21.48 4.68 -7.34
CA ARG A 116 -21.41 3.22 -7.50
C ARG A 116 -20.60 2.80 -8.72
N ARG A 117 -20.80 3.48 -9.86
CA ARG A 117 -20.04 3.22 -11.10
C ARG A 117 -18.56 3.50 -10.91
N GLU A 118 -18.21 4.62 -10.30
CA GLU A 118 -16.81 5.05 -10.10
C GLU A 118 -16.09 4.16 -9.10
N ASN A 119 -16.73 3.81 -7.99
CA ASN A 119 -16.20 2.83 -7.04
C ASN A 119 -15.99 1.45 -7.69
N LYS A 120 -16.84 1.06 -8.64
CA LYS A 120 -16.65 -0.19 -9.40
C LYS A 120 -15.36 -0.13 -10.23
N LYS A 121 -15.05 0.99 -10.91
CA LYS A 121 -13.79 1.16 -11.66
C LYS A 121 -12.57 0.98 -10.74
N ILE A 122 -12.54 1.70 -9.61
CA ILE A 122 -11.46 1.60 -8.62
C ILE A 122 -11.34 0.17 -8.07
N ALA A 123 -12.48 -0.48 -7.79
CA ALA A 123 -12.49 -1.86 -7.29
C ALA A 123 -12.02 -2.88 -8.33
N GLN A 124 -12.20 -2.63 -9.63
CA GLN A 124 -11.67 -3.48 -10.69
C GLN A 124 -10.15 -3.42 -10.75
N VAL A 125 -9.55 -2.23 -10.63
CA VAL A 125 -8.08 -2.08 -10.58
C VAL A 125 -7.48 -2.85 -9.40
N ARG A 126 -8.11 -2.78 -8.22
CA ARG A 126 -7.64 -3.53 -7.03
C ARG A 126 -7.76 -5.06 -7.15
N LYS A 127 -8.40 -5.59 -8.20
CA LYS A 127 -8.48 -7.03 -8.45
C LYS A 127 -7.44 -7.52 -9.45
N LEU A 128 -6.65 -6.63 -10.02
CA LEU A 128 -5.61 -7.01 -10.97
C LEU A 128 -4.55 -7.85 -10.26
N ASP A 129 -4.25 -9.01 -10.84
CA ASP A 129 -3.18 -9.91 -10.40
C ASP A 129 -2.33 -10.25 -11.63
N THR A 130 -1.44 -9.31 -11.98
CA THR A 130 -0.59 -9.40 -13.17
C THR A 130 0.80 -9.91 -12.80
N PRO A 131 1.53 -10.56 -13.73
CA PRO A 131 2.75 -11.31 -13.40
C PRO A 131 3.96 -10.43 -13.09
N GLU A 132 3.93 -9.16 -13.48
CA GLU A 132 5.07 -8.24 -13.35
C GLU A 132 5.42 -7.99 -11.88
N THR A 133 6.68 -7.69 -11.62
CA THR A 133 7.21 -7.59 -10.25
C THR A 133 7.70 -6.18 -9.91
N TRP A 134 7.10 -5.14 -10.50
CA TRP A 134 7.52 -3.76 -10.25
C TRP A 134 7.42 -3.36 -8.77
N TYR A 135 6.51 -3.99 -8.00
CA TYR A 135 6.41 -3.84 -6.54
C TYR A 135 7.70 -4.21 -5.78
N ALA A 136 8.60 -4.99 -6.39
CA ALA A 136 9.84 -5.44 -5.76
C ALA A 136 10.88 -4.32 -5.65
N ALA A 137 10.75 -3.25 -6.44
CA ALA A 137 11.60 -2.07 -6.33
C ALA A 137 11.32 -1.29 -5.04
N THR A 138 12.28 -0.45 -4.66
CA THR A 138 12.11 0.56 -3.61
C THR A 138 11.15 1.64 -4.09
N PHE A 139 10.14 1.95 -3.28
CA PHE A 139 9.20 3.02 -3.58
C PHE A 139 9.80 4.37 -3.21
N GLN A 140 9.39 5.41 -3.93
CA GLN A 140 9.78 6.80 -3.71
C GLN A 140 8.54 7.63 -3.37
N TRP A 141 8.76 8.76 -2.70
CA TRP A 141 7.69 9.72 -2.49
C TRP A 141 7.17 10.25 -3.84
N PRO A 142 5.85 10.21 -4.09
CA PRO A 142 5.29 10.70 -5.34
C PRO A 142 5.24 12.23 -5.43
N ALA A 143 5.34 12.93 -4.30
CA ALA A 143 5.44 14.38 -4.20
C ALA A 143 6.09 14.78 -2.87
N SER A 144 6.69 15.96 -2.82
CA SER A 144 7.26 16.55 -1.60
C SER A 144 6.32 17.61 -1.02
N GLY A 145 6.18 17.62 0.30
CA GLY A 145 5.35 18.59 1.01
C GLY A 145 5.11 18.20 2.46
N ARG A 146 4.32 19.01 3.18
CA ARG A 146 3.99 18.72 4.57
C ARG A 146 2.98 17.57 4.62
N ILE A 147 3.25 16.55 5.42
CA ILE A 147 2.27 15.49 5.72
C ILE A 147 1.10 16.10 6.50
N SER A 148 -0.11 16.08 5.93
CA SER A 148 -1.33 16.64 6.51
C SER A 148 -2.33 15.60 7.00
N GLY A 149 -2.17 14.35 6.58
CA GLY A 149 -3.02 13.21 6.91
C GLY A 149 -2.17 11.94 6.92
N VAL A 150 -2.38 11.10 7.91
CA VAL A 150 -1.56 9.90 8.15
C VAL A 150 -2.43 8.66 8.15
N TYR A 151 -1.84 7.57 7.67
CA TYR A 151 -2.52 6.29 7.53
C TYR A 151 -3.14 5.82 8.85
N GLY A 152 -4.35 5.28 8.73
CA GLY A 152 -5.12 4.69 9.82
C GLY A 152 -5.74 5.70 10.79
N SER A 153 -5.46 6.99 10.66
CA SER A 153 -6.14 8.03 11.44
C SER A 153 -7.66 7.98 11.25
N GLN A 154 -8.43 8.29 12.29
CA GLN A 154 -9.88 8.11 12.29
C GLN A 154 -10.58 9.22 13.06
N ARG A 155 -11.70 9.71 12.51
CA ARG A 155 -12.60 10.63 13.22
C ARG A 155 -13.78 9.88 13.82
N ILE A 156 -14.21 10.31 14.99
CA ILE A 156 -15.46 9.91 15.63
C ILE A 156 -16.30 11.18 15.77
N LEU A 157 -17.42 11.23 15.06
CA LEU A 157 -18.27 12.41 14.97
C LEU A 157 -19.60 12.13 15.65
N ASN A 158 -19.92 12.86 16.73
CA ASN A 158 -21.09 12.62 17.58
C ASN A 158 -21.18 11.14 18.02
N GLY A 159 -20.09 10.59 18.55
CA GLY A 159 -19.99 9.19 18.95
C GLY A 159 -19.89 8.16 17.81
N GLU A 160 -20.11 8.54 16.54
CA GLU A 160 -20.03 7.61 15.40
C GLU A 160 -18.65 7.58 14.77
N ALA A 161 -18.01 6.41 14.77
CA ALA A 161 -16.75 6.19 14.07
C ALA A 161 -16.94 6.36 12.55
N ARG A 162 -16.16 7.26 11.97
CA ARG A 162 -16.08 7.45 10.52
C ARG A 162 -15.02 6.53 9.92
N ARG A 163 -15.02 6.43 8.60
CA ARG A 163 -14.04 5.62 7.88
C ARG A 163 -12.62 6.13 8.18
N PRO A 164 -11.66 5.25 8.51
CA PRO A 164 -10.26 5.63 8.64
C PRO A 164 -9.71 6.20 7.33
N HIS A 165 -8.67 7.03 7.45
CA HIS A 165 -7.84 7.44 6.34
C HIS A 165 -6.91 6.28 5.95
N PHE A 166 -6.92 5.90 4.68
CA PHE A 166 -6.21 4.71 4.18
C PHE A 166 -5.10 5.10 3.19
N GLY A 167 -4.45 6.21 3.48
CA GLY A 167 -3.41 6.82 2.67
C GLY A 167 -2.57 7.76 3.51
N VAL A 168 -1.67 8.45 2.83
CA VAL A 168 -0.93 9.60 3.35
C VAL A 168 -1.30 10.82 2.53
N ASP A 169 -1.57 11.93 3.20
CA ASP A 169 -1.86 13.20 2.54
C ASP A 169 -0.61 14.08 2.54
N VAL A 170 -0.16 14.50 1.36
CA VAL A 170 0.94 15.45 1.17
C VAL A 170 0.37 16.79 0.74
N ALA A 171 0.40 17.77 1.65
CA ALA A 171 -0.05 19.13 1.38
C ALA A 171 1.03 19.92 0.64
N ALA A 172 0.66 20.40 -0.55
CA ALA A 172 1.48 21.28 -1.39
C ALA A 172 0.57 22.16 -2.27
N PRO A 173 1.09 23.24 -2.88
CA PRO A 173 0.30 24.08 -3.77
C PRO A 173 -0.34 23.30 -4.94
N VAL A 174 -1.47 23.81 -5.43
CA VAL A 174 -2.07 23.31 -6.68
C VAL A 174 -1.06 23.42 -7.82
N GLY A 175 -0.94 22.37 -8.62
CA GLY A 175 -0.01 22.32 -9.76
C GLY A 175 1.33 21.65 -9.45
N THR A 176 1.65 21.39 -8.17
CA THR A 176 2.85 20.63 -7.78
C THR A 176 2.88 19.27 -8.49
N PRO A 177 3.98 18.90 -9.17
CA PRO A 177 4.09 17.62 -9.87
C PRO A 177 3.88 16.41 -8.95
N VAL A 178 3.23 15.38 -9.50
CA VAL A 178 3.09 14.06 -8.88
C VAL A 178 3.72 13.02 -9.80
N TYR A 179 4.60 12.20 -9.23
CA TYR A 179 5.38 11.20 -9.94
C TYR A 179 4.99 9.78 -9.54
N ALA A 180 5.23 8.82 -10.43
CA ALA A 180 5.07 7.41 -10.12
C ALA A 180 6.10 6.97 -9.04
N PRO A 181 5.66 6.36 -7.93
CA PRO A 181 6.55 6.00 -6.82
C PRO A 181 7.41 4.76 -7.11
N ALA A 182 6.98 3.93 -8.04
CA ALA A 182 7.64 2.72 -8.53
C ALA A 182 7.17 2.45 -9.96
N GLY A 183 7.82 1.52 -10.65
CA GLY A 183 7.38 1.10 -11.98
C GLY A 183 5.98 0.49 -11.98
N GLY A 184 5.28 0.51 -13.10
CA GLY A 184 3.96 -0.11 -13.20
C GLY A 184 3.19 0.24 -14.46
N ASN A 185 1.98 -0.28 -14.56
CA ASN A 185 1.05 0.06 -15.64
C ASN A 185 -0.09 0.95 -15.12
N VAL A 186 -0.38 2.05 -15.81
CA VAL A 186 -1.50 2.94 -15.48
C VAL A 186 -2.81 2.22 -15.77
N ALA A 187 -3.51 1.80 -14.72
CA ALA A 187 -4.74 1.02 -14.81
C ALA A 187 -6.02 1.87 -14.76
N LEU A 188 -5.91 3.12 -14.28
CA LEU A 188 -7.00 4.10 -14.28
C LEU A 188 -6.43 5.51 -14.35
N ALA A 189 -7.02 6.37 -15.18
CA ALA A 189 -6.72 7.79 -15.28
C ALA A 189 -8.03 8.54 -15.58
N GLU A 190 -8.56 9.26 -14.61
CA GLU A 190 -9.87 9.91 -14.69
C GLU A 190 -9.77 11.35 -14.17
N ASN A 191 -10.28 12.33 -14.91
CA ASN A 191 -10.16 13.74 -14.54
C ASN A 191 -11.12 14.19 -13.43
N ASP A 192 -12.27 13.52 -13.27
CA ASP A 192 -13.33 13.97 -12.36
C ASP A 192 -14.15 12.78 -11.82
N LEU A 193 -13.63 12.13 -10.79
CA LEU A 193 -14.43 11.21 -9.96
C LEU A 193 -15.07 11.97 -8.80
N TYR A 194 -16.27 11.56 -8.39
CA TYR A 194 -17.05 12.29 -7.39
C TYR A 194 -16.31 12.48 -6.05
N TYR A 195 -15.71 11.41 -5.53
CA TYR A 195 -14.99 11.49 -4.25
C TYR A 195 -13.54 11.88 -4.41
N THR A 196 -12.84 11.25 -5.35
CA THR A 196 -11.38 11.34 -5.47
C THR A 196 -10.94 12.39 -6.49
N GLY A 197 -11.86 13.03 -7.22
CA GLY A 197 -11.52 14.04 -8.23
C GLY A 197 -10.66 13.45 -9.34
N GLY A 198 -9.68 14.24 -9.79
CA GLY A 198 -8.60 13.76 -10.67
C GLY A 198 -7.88 12.59 -9.99
N THR A 199 -7.93 11.43 -10.63
CA THR A 199 -7.49 10.16 -10.05
C THR A 199 -6.62 9.38 -11.03
N VAL A 200 -5.45 8.95 -10.56
CA VAL A 200 -4.60 7.96 -11.25
C VAL A 200 -4.48 6.72 -10.38
N MET A 201 -4.51 5.53 -10.99
CA MET A 201 -4.09 4.30 -10.34
C MET A 201 -3.03 3.59 -11.17
N ILE A 202 -1.99 3.12 -10.50
CA ILE A 202 -0.90 2.32 -11.10
C ILE A 202 -0.99 0.91 -10.53
N ASN A 203 -0.95 -0.08 -11.42
CA ASN A 203 -0.75 -1.49 -11.09
C ASN A 203 0.75 -1.80 -11.07
N HIS A 204 1.27 -2.21 -9.93
CA HIS A 204 2.67 -2.58 -9.73
C HIS A 204 2.90 -4.11 -9.82
N GLY A 205 1.84 -4.87 -10.12
CA GLY A 205 1.85 -6.32 -10.22
C GLY A 205 1.52 -7.04 -8.91
N HIS A 206 1.15 -8.32 -9.01
CA HIS A 206 0.83 -9.22 -7.88
C HIS A 206 -0.18 -8.63 -6.86
N GLY A 207 -1.16 -7.87 -7.35
CA GLY A 207 -2.17 -7.23 -6.51
C GLY A 207 -1.77 -5.90 -5.88
N ILE A 208 -0.53 -5.43 -6.06
CA ILE A 208 -0.06 -4.14 -5.53
C ILE A 208 -0.52 -2.99 -6.43
N THR A 209 -1.24 -2.04 -5.84
CA THR A 209 -1.74 -0.86 -6.58
C THR A 209 -1.54 0.43 -5.79
N SER A 210 -1.04 1.46 -6.47
CA SER A 210 -1.07 2.84 -5.96
C SER A 210 -2.28 3.60 -6.50
N LEU A 211 -2.82 4.52 -5.72
CA LEU A 211 -3.89 5.43 -6.09
C LEU A 211 -3.51 6.85 -5.66
N PHE A 212 -3.66 7.80 -6.57
CA PHE A 212 -3.37 9.22 -6.39
C PHE A 212 -4.66 10.00 -6.64
N SER A 213 -5.14 10.76 -5.65
CA SER A 213 -6.40 11.50 -5.74
C SER A 213 -6.20 13.01 -5.67
N HIS A 214 -7.32 13.71 -5.91
CA HIS A 214 -7.50 15.15 -5.78
C HIS A 214 -6.67 15.95 -6.78
N LEU A 215 -6.21 15.31 -7.86
CA LEU A 215 -5.34 15.91 -8.85
C LEU A 215 -6.03 17.07 -9.58
N SER A 216 -5.29 18.14 -9.86
CA SER A 216 -5.74 19.25 -10.71
C SER A 216 -5.54 18.95 -12.19
N ALA A 217 -4.56 18.11 -12.51
CA ALA A 217 -4.31 17.59 -13.85
C ALA A 217 -3.93 16.11 -13.77
N VAL A 218 -4.43 15.32 -14.72
CA VAL A 218 -4.06 13.92 -14.93
C VAL A 218 -3.25 13.86 -16.21
N ASP A 219 -1.94 13.65 -16.09
CA ASP A 219 -1.00 13.62 -17.21
C ASP A 219 -0.81 12.19 -17.75
N ALA A 220 -1.05 11.18 -16.90
CA ALA A 220 -0.98 9.77 -17.25
C ALA A 220 -2.13 9.30 -18.16
N LYS A 221 -1.86 8.25 -18.97
CA LYS A 221 -2.86 7.60 -19.83
C LYS A 221 -2.99 6.12 -19.49
N VAL A 222 -4.21 5.60 -19.44
CA VAL A 222 -4.46 4.16 -19.20
C VAL A 222 -3.70 3.29 -20.21
N GLY A 223 -3.09 2.22 -19.73
CA GLY A 223 -2.28 1.29 -20.52
C GLY A 223 -0.81 1.70 -20.66
N THR A 224 -0.43 2.91 -20.22
CA THR A 224 0.96 3.35 -20.24
C THR A 224 1.76 2.65 -19.17
N GLU A 225 2.90 2.07 -19.53
CA GLU A 225 3.92 1.67 -18.57
C GLU A 225 4.71 2.90 -18.12
N VAL A 226 4.91 3.02 -16.82
CA VAL A 226 5.65 4.11 -16.19
C VAL A 226 6.79 3.54 -15.35
N ALA A 227 7.90 4.26 -15.31
CA ALA A 227 9.01 4.04 -14.39
C ALA A 227 8.85 4.90 -13.13
N ALA A 228 9.61 4.57 -12.08
CA ALA A 228 9.71 5.45 -10.91
C ALA A 228 10.21 6.84 -11.34
N GLY A 229 9.54 7.90 -10.89
CA GLY A 229 9.89 9.28 -11.24
C GLY A 229 9.19 9.84 -12.49
N ASP A 230 8.41 9.03 -13.21
CA ASP A 230 7.63 9.54 -14.35
C ASP A 230 6.48 10.44 -13.87
N LEU A 231 6.25 11.56 -14.56
CA LEU A 231 5.15 12.48 -14.26
C LEU A 231 3.80 11.82 -14.58
N ILE A 232 2.91 11.78 -13.60
CA ILE A 232 1.57 11.16 -13.75
C ILE A 232 0.42 12.15 -13.55
N GLY A 233 0.68 13.30 -12.94
CA GLY A 233 -0.33 14.31 -12.68
C GLY A 233 0.20 15.47 -11.85
N ARG A 234 -0.73 16.29 -11.35
CA ARG A 234 -0.42 17.45 -10.50
C ARG A 234 -1.38 17.56 -9.34
N ILE A 235 -0.85 17.92 -8.17
CA ILE A 235 -1.61 18.15 -6.94
C ILE A 235 -2.73 19.16 -7.21
N GLY A 236 -3.90 18.92 -6.62
CA GLY A 236 -5.04 19.79 -6.71
C GLY A 236 -5.91 19.72 -5.46
N ALA A 237 -7.15 20.15 -5.61
CA ALA A 237 -8.20 20.07 -4.60
C ALA A 237 -9.52 19.60 -5.21
N THR A 238 -9.46 18.72 -6.23
CA THR A 238 -10.65 18.24 -6.96
C THR A 238 -11.38 17.12 -6.21
N GLY A 239 -12.63 16.85 -6.58
CA GLY A 239 -13.48 15.88 -5.88
C GLY A 239 -13.89 16.38 -4.49
N ARG A 240 -13.89 15.49 -3.49
CA ARG A 240 -14.24 15.81 -2.10
C ARG A 240 -12.98 16.11 -1.28
N ALA A 241 -12.29 17.19 -1.62
CA ALA A 241 -11.14 17.73 -0.88
C ALA A 241 -11.48 19.07 -0.22
N THR A 242 -10.87 19.37 0.94
CA THR A 242 -11.06 20.66 1.65
C THR A 242 -9.90 21.64 1.45
N GLY A 243 -8.88 21.24 0.69
CA GLY A 243 -7.68 22.02 0.42
C GLY A 243 -6.74 21.26 -0.51
N ALA A 244 -5.70 21.93 -1.01
CA ALA A 244 -4.75 21.34 -1.94
C ALA A 244 -3.85 20.30 -1.26
N HIS A 245 -3.93 19.05 -1.72
CA HIS A 245 -3.10 17.95 -1.26
C HIS A 245 -3.13 16.77 -2.24
N LEU A 246 -2.10 15.93 -2.17
CA LEU A 246 -2.14 14.58 -2.74
C LEU A 246 -2.62 13.61 -1.66
N ASP A 247 -3.67 12.84 -1.92
CA ASP A 247 -3.98 11.61 -1.16
C ASP A 247 -3.38 10.42 -1.93
N TRP A 248 -2.29 9.87 -1.41
CA TRP A 248 -1.62 8.69 -1.94
C TRP A 248 -1.97 7.45 -1.12
N ARG A 249 -2.43 6.39 -1.79
CA ARG A 249 -2.81 5.12 -1.16
C ARG A 249 -2.14 3.95 -1.84
N VAL A 250 -1.68 2.98 -1.05
CA VAL A 250 -1.21 1.69 -1.55
C VAL A 250 -2.12 0.56 -1.06
N ASN A 251 -2.33 -0.45 -1.89
CA ASN A 251 -3.18 -1.59 -1.57
C ASN A 251 -2.52 -2.88 -2.03
N TRP A 252 -2.72 -3.96 -1.28
CA TRP A 252 -2.57 -5.33 -1.77
C TRP A 252 -3.96 -5.94 -1.89
N PHE A 253 -4.45 -6.06 -3.12
CA PHE A 253 -5.85 -6.36 -3.39
C PHE A 253 -6.81 -5.45 -2.59
N GLY A 254 -7.59 -6.04 -1.68
CA GLY A 254 -8.53 -5.34 -0.81
C GLY A 254 -7.87 -4.73 0.43
N GLU A 255 -6.68 -5.21 0.81
CA GLU A 255 -5.96 -4.75 2.00
C GLU A 255 -5.36 -3.38 1.77
N ARG A 256 -5.60 -2.48 2.73
CA ARG A 256 -5.06 -1.12 2.71
C ARG A 256 -3.71 -1.15 3.39
N LEU A 257 -2.70 -0.62 2.70
CA LEU A 257 -1.33 -0.58 3.19
C LEU A 257 -0.96 0.87 3.50
N ASP A 258 -0.04 1.03 4.42
CA ASP A 258 0.53 2.31 4.79
C ASP A 258 1.64 2.69 3.78
N PRO A 259 1.44 3.74 2.96
CA PRO A 259 2.46 4.16 2.01
C PRO A 259 3.75 4.62 2.70
N GLU A 260 3.67 5.17 3.92
CA GLU A 260 4.82 5.69 4.65
C GLU A 260 5.82 4.59 5.06
N LEU A 261 5.35 3.34 5.19
CA LEU A 261 6.24 2.19 5.45
C LEU A 261 7.06 1.77 4.21
N LEU A 262 6.66 2.20 3.01
CA LEU A 262 7.31 1.80 1.76
C LEU A 262 8.43 2.74 1.33
N VAL A 263 8.52 3.91 1.96
CA VAL A 263 9.39 5.01 1.58
C VAL A 263 10.27 5.42 2.76
N GLY A 264 11.40 6.06 2.46
CA GLY A 264 12.20 6.70 3.50
C GLY A 264 11.53 7.95 4.07
N PRO A 265 12.24 8.70 4.95
CA PRO A 265 11.79 10.02 5.40
C PRO A 265 11.37 10.91 4.22
N MET A 266 10.33 11.73 4.43
CA MET A 266 9.93 12.74 3.44
C MET A 266 11.17 13.57 3.09
N PRO A 267 11.56 13.64 1.80
CA PRO A 267 12.70 14.46 1.41
C PRO A 267 12.42 15.91 1.76
N ASP A 268 13.46 16.61 2.22
CA ASP A 268 13.40 18.05 2.42
C ASP A 268 12.89 18.70 1.12
N GLY A 269 11.96 19.65 1.27
CA GLY A 269 11.51 20.45 0.14
C GLY A 269 12.69 21.20 -0.49
N PRO A 270 12.59 21.61 -1.76
CA PRO A 270 13.54 22.55 -2.33
C PRO A 270 13.62 23.86 -1.52
#